data_AF-A0A1X7SU03-F1
#
_entry.id   AF-A0A1X7SU03-F1
#
_cell.length_a   1.000
_cell.length_b   1.000
_cell.length_c   1.000
_cell.angle_alpha   90.00
_cell.angle_beta   90.00
_cell.angle_gamma   90.00
#
_symmetry.space_group_name_H-M   'P 1'
#
loop_
_entity.id
_entity.type
_entity.pdbx_description
1 polymer ?
#
loop_
_entity_poly.entity_id
_entity_poly.type
_entity_poly.pdbx_seq_one_letter_code
_entity_poly.pdbx_strand_id
1 'polypeptide(L)'
;MAAKTVKTLELTKGEDWDSKLLKIPLGSTLRLTLSRSISSSPVVVETDFPPEGALYVRGKLRALEWTYRTKREEWDPDRYIDVQLSTPGPFKLTWRLPSVPPSSTVLPGHGFFLVEPDLGILPNSICCLTHVTKLLGPLADWRSRLAFAHKSGYNMLHFTPPQQLGSSRSAYSIANQLKLDSSYLPSGYQRKEVGVIYKNRKGEEKQVMIDSAYLELDKELKFL
;
A
#
# COMPACT_ATOMS: atom_id res chain seq x y z
N MET A 1 2.44 17.91 -6.18
CA MET A 1 3.45 16.95 -5.67
C MET A 1 3.37 17.02 -4.17
N ALA A 2 3.18 15.90 -3.47
CA ALA A 2 3.22 15.91 -2.00
C ALA A 2 4.59 16.44 -1.57
N ALA A 3 4.62 17.40 -0.65
CA ALA A 3 5.86 17.92 -0.10
C ALA A 3 6.64 16.75 0.52
N LYS A 4 7.96 16.68 0.31
CA LYS A 4 8.82 15.73 1.02
C LYS A 4 8.74 16.05 2.51
N THR A 5 7.88 15.33 3.25
CA THR A 5 7.75 15.50 4.70
C THR A 5 8.69 14.55 5.41
N VAL A 6 9.28 15.02 6.52
CA VAL A 6 10.06 14.18 7.42
C VAL A 6 9.14 13.78 8.57
N LYS A 7 8.90 12.48 8.73
CA LYS A 7 8.11 11.95 9.85
C LYS A 7 9.07 11.35 10.86
N THR A 8 9.18 11.98 12.03
CA THR A 8 10.03 11.48 13.11
C THR A 8 9.26 10.53 14.02
N LEU A 9 9.84 9.36 14.31
CA LEU A 9 9.38 8.43 15.33
C LEU A 9 10.49 8.23 16.36
N GLU A 10 10.14 8.39 17.64
CA GLU A 10 11.07 8.19 18.75
C GLU A 10 10.95 6.76 19.28
N LEU A 11 12.05 6.02 19.28
CA LEU A 11 12.14 4.64 19.73
C LEU A 11 12.37 4.59 21.25
N THR A 12 11.54 3.85 21.97
CA THR A 12 11.65 3.68 23.44
C THR A 12 11.84 2.22 23.83
N LYS A 13 12.54 1.97 24.94
CA LYS A 13 12.82 0.61 25.42
C LYS A 13 11.53 -0.20 25.61
N GLY A 14 11.45 -1.36 24.97
CA GLY A 14 10.38 -2.35 25.21
C GLY A 14 8.98 -1.87 24.82
N GLU A 15 8.89 -0.89 23.92
CA GLU A 15 7.60 -0.36 23.47
C GLU A 15 6.96 -1.30 22.44
N ASP A 16 5.65 -1.51 22.61
CA ASP A 16 4.82 -2.28 21.69
C ASP A 16 4.00 -1.31 20.82
N TRP A 17 4.23 -1.37 19.51
CA TRP A 17 3.54 -0.60 18.48
C TRP A 17 2.60 -1.47 17.63
N ASP A 18 2.33 -2.73 17.96
CA ASP A 18 1.45 -3.60 17.19
C ASP A 18 0.01 -3.06 17.14
N SER A 19 -0.43 -2.39 18.20
CA SER A 19 -1.73 -1.72 18.26
C SER A 19 -1.72 -0.27 17.72
N LYS A 20 -0.56 0.27 17.35
CA LYS A 20 -0.43 1.67 16.90
C LYS A 20 -0.46 1.75 15.38
N LEU A 21 -1.41 2.54 14.86
CA LEU A 21 -1.51 2.79 13.41
C LEU A 21 -0.62 3.97 13.00
N LEU A 22 0.61 3.66 12.60
CA LEU A 22 1.58 4.65 12.14
C LEU A 22 1.51 4.81 10.62
N LYS A 23 0.79 5.84 10.15
CA LYS A 23 0.65 6.16 8.72
C LYS A 23 1.68 7.19 8.27
N ILE A 24 2.35 6.92 7.16
CA ILE A 24 3.37 7.78 6.57
C ILE A 24 3.10 7.93 5.07
N PRO A 25 3.01 9.16 4.52
CA PRO A 25 2.78 9.33 3.09
C PRO A 25 3.95 8.81 2.25
N LEU A 26 3.65 8.16 1.12
CA LEU A 26 4.66 7.78 0.12
C LEU A 26 5.54 8.96 -0.28
N GLY A 27 6.85 8.72 -0.43
CA GLY A 27 7.84 9.74 -0.77
C GLY A 27 8.35 10.56 0.42
N SER A 28 7.83 10.32 1.63
CA SER A 28 8.33 10.92 2.88
C SER A 28 9.62 10.25 3.36
N THR A 29 10.36 10.95 4.21
CA THR A 29 11.50 10.39 4.94
C THR A 29 11.05 9.99 6.33
N LEU A 30 11.18 8.72 6.67
CA LEU A 30 10.99 8.23 8.04
C LEU A 30 12.29 8.46 8.81
N ARG A 31 12.24 9.33 9.81
CA ARG A 31 13.36 9.58 10.73
C ARG A 31 13.13 8.83 12.04
N LEU A 32 14.06 7.96 12.42
CA LEU A 32 14.04 7.27 13.70
C LEU A 32 15.03 7.93 14.65
N THR A 33 14.58 8.29 15.85
CA THR A 33 15.40 8.84 16.93
C THR A 33 15.29 7.95 18.16
N LEU A 34 16.20 8.11 19.12
CA LEU A 34 16.17 7.33 20.36
C LEU A 34 15.64 8.19 21.50
N SER A 35 14.77 7.63 22.33
CA SER A 35 14.40 8.28 23.59
C SER A 35 15.55 8.21 24.60
N ARG A 36 15.48 9.06 25.63
CA ARG A 36 16.47 9.09 26.72
C ARG A 36 16.68 7.73 27.41
N SER A 37 15.72 6.82 27.31
CA SER A 37 15.79 5.48 27.91
C SER A 37 16.81 4.56 27.25
N ILE A 38 17.14 4.80 25.97
CA ILE A 38 18.03 3.93 25.16
C ILE A 38 19.08 4.70 24.36
N SER A 39 19.09 6.03 24.41
CA SER A 39 20.02 6.87 23.63
C SER A 39 21.51 6.62 23.94
N SER A 40 21.83 6.28 25.20
CA SER A 40 23.19 5.97 25.64
C SER A 40 23.62 4.53 25.40
N SER A 41 22.74 3.65 24.91
CA SER A 41 23.07 2.25 24.66
C SER A 41 23.27 2.01 23.17
N PRO A 42 24.08 1.04 22.72
CA PRO A 42 24.08 0.64 21.32
C PRO A 42 22.70 0.04 21.01
N VAL A 43 22.01 0.52 19.98
CA VAL A 43 20.67 0.03 19.59
C VAL A 43 20.76 -0.45 18.16
N VAL A 44 20.33 -1.68 17.91
CA VAL A 44 20.17 -2.22 16.55
C VAL A 44 18.72 -2.02 16.14
N VAL A 45 18.51 -1.36 15.00
CA VAL A 45 17.19 -1.15 14.41
C VAL A 45 17.11 -1.94 13.13
N GLU A 46 16.05 -2.73 12.99
CA GLU A 46 15.85 -3.63 11.86
C GLU A 46 14.46 -3.42 11.25
N THR A 47 14.35 -3.47 9.92
CA THR A 47 13.08 -3.34 9.20
C THR A 47 13.02 -4.29 8.00
N ASP A 48 11.83 -4.69 7.59
CA ASP A 48 11.62 -5.42 6.32
C ASP A 48 11.36 -4.47 5.13
N PHE A 49 11.46 -3.15 5.31
CA PHE A 49 11.39 -2.19 4.22
C PHE A 49 12.54 -2.42 3.22
N PRO A 50 12.24 -2.63 1.92
CA PRO A 50 13.26 -3.01 0.95
C PRO A 50 14.28 -1.87 0.75
N PRO A 51 15.55 -2.20 0.47
CA PRO A 51 16.49 -1.20 -0.01
C PRO A 51 16.07 -0.69 -1.40
N GLU A 52 16.62 0.45 -1.80
CA GLU A 52 16.30 1.08 -3.08
C GLU A 52 16.53 0.11 -4.25
N GLY A 53 15.51 -0.06 -5.09
CA GLY A 53 15.55 -0.96 -6.26
C GLY A 53 15.33 -2.45 -5.97
N ALA A 54 15.23 -2.88 -4.71
CA ALA A 54 14.98 -4.28 -4.38
C ALA A 54 13.49 -4.62 -4.26
N LEU A 55 13.16 -5.89 -4.52
CA LEU A 55 11.82 -6.43 -4.29
C LEU A 55 11.56 -6.60 -2.79
N TYR A 56 10.34 -6.27 -2.37
CA TYR A 56 9.89 -6.51 -0.99
C TYR A 56 9.73 -8.00 -0.70
N VAL A 57 10.31 -8.46 0.41
CA VAL A 57 10.15 -9.82 0.94
C VAL A 57 9.74 -9.71 2.41
N ARG A 58 8.49 -10.09 2.70
CA ARG A 58 7.93 -10.02 4.06
C ARG A 58 8.78 -10.78 5.06
N GLY A 59 9.11 -10.13 6.17
CA GLY A 59 9.87 -10.74 7.27
C GLY A 59 11.38 -10.83 7.05
N LYS A 60 11.91 -10.45 5.87
CA LYS A 60 13.35 -10.33 5.64
C LYS A 60 13.84 -9.02 6.26
N LEU A 61 14.16 -9.05 7.56
CA LEU A 61 14.66 -7.91 8.29
C LEU A 61 16.10 -7.56 7.86
N ARG A 62 16.37 -6.27 7.69
CA ARG A 62 17.71 -5.71 7.50
C ARG A 62 18.00 -4.70 8.60
N ALA A 63 19.24 -4.70 9.10
CA ALA A 63 19.72 -3.67 9.99
C ALA A 63 19.83 -2.33 9.25
N LEU A 64 19.49 -1.25 9.95
CA LEU A 64 19.63 0.12 9.48
C LEU A 64 20.90 0.76 10.05
N GLU A 65 21.53 1.62 9.25
CA GLU A 65 22.76 2.32 9.64
C GLU A 65 22.43 3.66 10.30
N TRP A 66 23.07 3.92 11.44
CA TRP A 66 22.92 5.18 12.16
C TRP A 66 23.68 6.31 11.46
N THR A 67 23.06 7.48 11.39
CA THR A 67 23.69 8.74 11.02
C THR A 67 23.99 9.55 12.26
N TYR A 68 25.21 10.07 12.36
CA TYR A 68 25.72 10.82 13.51
C TYR A 68 25.84 12.31 13.16
N ARG A 69 25.51 13.19 14.10
CA ARG A 69 25.66 14.65 13.92
C ARG A 69 27.07 15.11 14.26
N THR A 70 27.73 14.41 15.17
CA THR A 70 29.07 14.73 15.65
C THR A 70 30.09 13.70 15.17
N LYS A 71 31.38 14.11 15.09
CA LYS A 71 32.49 13.21 14.74
C LYS A 71 32.80 12.15 15.83
N ARG A 72 32.07 12.14 16.95
CA ARG A 72 32.17 11.12 18.01
C ARG A 72 31.01 10.15 17.85
N GLU A 73 31.22 9.17 17.00
CA GLU A 73 30.18 8.26 16.48
C GLU A 73 29.48 7.45 17.59
N GLU A 74 30.20 6.86 18.54
CA GLU A 74 29.60 5.85 19.43
C GLU A 74 28.60 6.40 20.49
N TRP A 75 28.72 7.67 20.88
CA TRP A 75 27.99 8.24 22.02
C TRP A 75 27.13 9.44 21.69
N ASP A 76 26.91 9.72 20.39
CA ASP A 76 26.03 10.81 19.97
C ASP A 76 24.57 10.48 20.36
N PRO A 77 23.98 11.20 21.34
CA PRO A 77 22.59 10.95 21.76
C PRO A 77 21.58 11.43 20.70
N ASP A 78 22.02 12.31 19.79
CA ASP A 78 21.19 12.90 18.74
C ASP A 78 21.33 12.15 17.39
N ARG A 79 21.93 10.95 17.41
CA ARG A 79 21.99 10.08 16.23
C ARG A 79 20.58 9.70 15.75
N TYR A 80 20.45 9.56 14.45
CA TYR A 80 19.17 9.28 13.81
C TYR A 80 19.35 8.33 12.62
N ILE A 81 18.25 7.71 12.19
CA ILE A 81 18.21 6.92 10.94
C ILE A 81 17.18 7.56 10.04
N ASP A 82 17.57 7.86 8.80
CA ASP A 82 16.63 8.29 7.76
C ASP A 82 16.38 7.17 6.75
N VAL A 83 15.11 6.83 6.55
CA VAL A 83 14.68 5.86 5.54
C VAL A 83 13.79 6.59 4.53
N GLN A 84 14.23 6.61 3.27
CA GLN A 84 13.44 7.17 2.18
C GLN A 84 12.37 6.18 1.73
N LEU A 85 11.10 6.53 1.92
CA LEU A 85 9.97 5.62 1.68
C LEU A 85 9.51 5.72 0.22
N SER A 86 10.02 4.82 -0.63
CA SER A 86 9.76 4.78 -2.07
C SER A 86 8.65 3.82 -2.49
N THR A 87 8.25 2.88 -1.64
CA THR A 87 7.26 1.83 -1.95
C THR A 87 6.13 1.85 -0.92
N PRO A 88 4.85 1.85 -1.35
CA PRO A 88 3.72 1.77 -0.42
C PRO A 88 3.57 0.35 0.14
N GLY A 89 3.06 0.25 1.37
CA GLY A 89 2.84 -1.04 2.02
C GLY A 89 3.03 -1.00 3.53
N PRO A 90 2.65 -2.09 4.22
CA PRO A 90 2.94 -2.27 5.64
C PRO A 90 4.34 -2.85 5.82
N PHE A 91 5.13 -2.25 6.70
CA PHE A 91 6.49 -2.69 7.00
C PHE A 91 6.69 -2.85 8.50
N LYS A 92 7.44 -3.88 8.87
CA LYS A 92 7.83 -4.18 10.24
C LYS A 92 9.04 -3.34 10.62
N LEU A 93 9.03 -2.86 11.86
CA LEU A 93 10.14 -2.17 12.50
C LEU A 93 10.40 -2.82 13.86
N THR A 94 11.66 -3.11 14.16
CA THR A 94 12.08 -3.67 15.45
C THR A 94 13.35 -2.99 15.91
N TRP A 95 13.50 -2.79 17.21
CA TRP A 95 14.72 -2.25 17.78
C TRP A 95 15.08 -2.93 19.10
N ARG A 96 16.36 -3.23 19.26
CA ARG A 96 16.87 -4.02 20.38
C ARG A 96 18.26 -3.58 20.81
N LEU A 97 18.59 -3.89 22.07
CA LEU A 97 19.92 -3.70 22.61
C LEU A 97 20.78 -4.94 22.26
N PRO A 98 22.02 -4.81 21.75
CA PRO A 98 22.91 -5.93 21.45
C PRO A 98 23.18 -6.85 22.64
N SER A 99 23.17 -6.28 23.85
CA SER A 99 23.35 -7.02 25.11
C SER A 99 22.21 -8.00 25.42
N VAL A 100 21.09 -7.88 24.70
CA VAL A 100 19.91 -8.73 24.85
C VAL A 100 19.88 -9.70 23.66
N PRO A 101 20.18 -11.01 23.87
CA PRO A 101 20.13 -11.98 22.79
C PRO A 101 18.70 -12.14 22.26
N PRO A 102 18.51 -12.52 20.99
CA PRO A 102 17.19 -12.68 20.37
C PRO A 102 16.27 -13.70 21.08
N SER A 103 16.87 -14.60 21.88
CA SER A 103 16.18 -15.64 22.66
C SER A 103 15.80 -15.23 24.08
N SER A 104 16.05 -13.97 24.48
CA SER A 104 15.76 -13.51 25.84
C SER A 104 14.26 -13.22 26.04
N THR A 105 13.80 -13.30 27.28
CA THR A 105 12.46 -12.90 27.73
C THR A 105 12.20 -11.39 27.70
N VAL A 106 13.21 -10.56 27.40
CA VAL A 106 13.05 -9.11 27.27
C VAL A 106 12.62 -8.81 25.83
N LEU A 107 11.35 -8.45 25.66
CA LEU A 107 10.82 -8.16 24.34
C LEU A 107 11.52 -6.93 23.74
N PRO A 108 12.06 -7.03 22.52
CA PRO A 108 12.53 -5.87 21.79
C PRO A 108 11.34 -4.94 21.54
N GLY A 109 11.63 -3.65 21.40
CA GLY A 109 10.60 -2.74 20.91
C GLY A 109 10.27 -3.11 19.46
N HIS A 110 8.99 -3.13 19.13
CA HIS A 110 8.54 -3.61 17.82
C HIS A 110 7.22 -2.98 17.41
N GLY A 111 6.97 -2.98 16.10
CA GLY A 111 5.65 -2.86 15.53
C GLY A 111 5.70 -2.59 14.04
N PHE A 112 4.70 -1.87 13.54
CA PHE A 112 4.52 -1.67 12.11
C PHE A 112 4.30 -0.21 11.76
N PHE A 113 4.76 0.17 10.57
CA PHE A 113 4.39 1.43 9.94
C PHE A 113 3.81 1.15 8.55
N LEU A 114 2.79 1.93 8.19
CA LEU A 114 2.11 1.87 6.91
C LEU A 114 2.56 3.03 6.04
N VAL A 115 3.21 2.73 4.92
CA VAL A 115 3.45 3.71 3.87
C VAL A 115 2.19 3.78 3.00
N GLU A 116 1.49 4.91 3.09
CA GLU A 116 0.22 5.12 2.38
C GLU A 116 0.45 5.23 0.87
N PRO A 117 -0.36 4.58 0.03
CA PRO A 117 -0.27 4.74 -1.42
C PRO A 117 -0.70 6.15 -1.86
N ASP A 118 -0.06 6.67 -2.90
CA ASP A 118 -0.54 7.89 -3.58
C ASP A 118 -1.63 7.50 -4.59
N LEU A 119 -2.89 7.62 -4.17
CA LEU A 119 -4.06 7.42 -5.03
C LEU A 119 -4.34 8.62 -5.94
N GLY A 120 -3.60 9.74 -5.79
CA GLY A 120 -3.88 10.99 -6.48
C GLY A 120 -5.18 11.67 -6.07
N ILE A 121 -5.86 11.15 -5.05
CA ILE A 121 -7.02 11.69 -4.34
C ILE A 121 -6.70 11.71 -2.84
N LEU A 122 -7.25 12.67 -2.10
CA LEU A 122 -7.06 12.72 -0.65
C LEU A 122 -7.79 11.52 0.00
N PRO A 123 -7.15 10.76 0.92
CA PRO A 123 -7.79 9.60 1.55
C PRO A 123 -9.14 9.91 2.21
N ASN A 124 -9.27 11.08 2.85
CA ASN A 124 -10.49 11.52 3.51
C ASN A 124 -11.57 12.06 2.54
N SER A 125 -11.28 12.09 1.24
CA SER A 125 -12.19 12.59 0.20
C SER A 125 -12.68 11.48 -0.72
N ILE A 126 -12.45 10.21 -0.39
CA ILE A 126 -12.95 9.08 -1.18
C ILE A 126 -14.48 9.06 -1.12
N CYS A 127 -15.10 9.13 -2.29
CA CYS A 127 -16.52 8.92 -2.51
C CYS A 127 -16.68 7.76 -3.49
N CYS A 128 -16.95 6.58 -2.94
CA CYS A 128 -16.94 5.32 -3.66
C CYS A 128 -18.36 4.85 -4.01
N LEU A 129 -18.57 4.46 -5.27
CA LEU A 129 -19.81 3.85 -5.73
C LEU A 129 -19.59 2.38 -6.08
N THR A 130 -20.37 1.51 -5.44
CA THR A 130 -20.32 0.06 -5.72
C THR A 130 -21.30 -0.32 -6.83
N HIS A 131 -20.82 -1.08 -7.81
CA HIS A 131 -21.64 -1.68 -8.86
C HIS A 131 -21.58 -3.21 -8.79
N VAL A 132 -22.76 -3.82 -8.89
CA VAL A 132 -22.88 -5.26 -9.07
C VAL A 132 -22.65 -5.58 -10.56
N THR A 133 -21.48 -6.12 -10.89
CA THR A 133 -21.00 -6.33 -12.26
C THR A 133 -21.97 -7.10 -13.14
N LYS A 134 -22.62 -8.15 -12.61
CA LYS A 134 -23.62 -8.93 -13.35
C LYS A 134 -24.86 -8.13 -13.78
N LEU A 135 -25.09 -6.93 -13.23
CA LEU A 135 -26.20 -6.05 -13.60
C LEU A 135 -25.77 -4.97 -14.61
N LEU A 136 -24.48 -4.84 -14.90
CA LEU A 136 -23.97 -3.87 -15.88
C LEU A 136 -24.12 -4.34 -17.33
N GLY A 137 -24.46 -5.61 -17.55
CA GLY A 137 -24.57 -6.17 -18.90
C GLY A 137 -23.20 -6.29 -19.59
N PRO A 138 -23.18 -6.34 -20.93
CA PRO A 138 -21.95 -6.47 -21.71
C PRO A 138 -20.97 -5.33 -21.44
N LEU A 139 -19.66 -5.61 -21.48
CA LEU A 139 -18.59 -4.62 -21.22
C LEU A 139 -18.69 -3.37 -22.11
N ALA A 140 -19.15 -3.53 -23.35
CA ALA A 140 -19.35 -2.43 -24.30
C ALA A 140 -20.28 -1.32 -23.76
N ASP A 141 -21.23 -1.68 -22.89
CA ASP A 141 -22.17 -0.71 -22.32
C ASP A 141 -21.66 -0.07 -21.02
N TRP A 142 -20.58 -0.58 -20.42
CA TRP A 142 -20.18 -0.15 -19.08
C TRP A 142 -19.85 1.34 -19.03
N ARG A 143 -19.17 1.89 -20.05
CA ARG A 143 -18.85 3.33 -20.10
C ARG A 143 -20.09 4.20 -20.01
N SER A 144 -21.14 3.90 -20.78
CA SER A 144 -22.37 4.71 -20.78
C SER A 144 -23.12 4.56 -19.45
N ARG A 145 -23.17 3.34 -18.91
CA ARG A 145 -23.82 3.03 -17.63
C ARG A 145 -23.10 3.61 -16.42
N LEU A 146 -21.78 3.79 -16.49
CA LEU A 146 -20.96 4.34 -15.40
C LEU A 146 -20.78 5.86 -15.50
N ALA A 147 -21.15 6.47 -16.63
CA ALA A 147 -20.99 7.92 -16.84
C ALA A 147 -21.73 8.78 -15.81
N PHE A 148 -22.86 8.30 -15.25
CA PHE A 148 -23.56 9.03 -14.19
C PHE A 148 -22.70 9.16 -12.93
N ALA A 149 -21.90 8.14 -12.58
CA ALA A 149 -21.07 8.15 -11.38
C ALA A 149 -20.06 9.31 -11.44
N HIS A 150 -19.41 9.49 -12.59
CA HIS A 150 -18.53 10.63 -12.81
C HIS A 150 -19.28 11.97 -12.71
N LYS A 151 -20.42 12.08 -13.41
CA LYS A 151 -21.25 13.31 -13.39
C LYS A 151 -21.80 13.65 -12.00
N SER A 152 -21.99 12.66 -11.15
CA SER A 152 -22.44 12.81 -9.77
C SER A 152 -21.30 13.07 -8.77
N GLY A 153 -20.04 13.14 -9.22
CA GLY A 153 -18.89 13.46 -8.38
C GLY A 153 -18.27 12.29 -7.61
N TYR A 154 -18.60 11.04 -7.96
CA TYR A 154 -17.90 9.88 -7.42
C TYR A 154 -16.48 9.78 -8.00
N ASN A 155 -15.49 9.59 -7.12
CA ASN A 155 -14.07 9.52 -7.48
C ASN A 155 -13.45 8.12 -7.34
N MET A 156 -14.27 7.14 -6.95
CA MET A 156 -13.90 5.73 -6.88
C MET A 156 -15.06 4.84 -7.31
N LEU A 157 -14.78 3.84 -8.14
CA LEU A 157 -15.72 2.81 -8.52
C LEU A 157 -15.27 1.47 -7.93
N HIS A 158 -16.17 0.82 -7.20
CA HIS A 158 -15.96 -0.54 -6.69
C HIS A 158 -16.84 -1.50 -7.48
N PHE A 159 -16.26 -2.61 -7.92
CA PHE A 159 -16.97 -3.66 -8.65
C PHE A 159 -17.06 -4.93 -7.81
N THR A 160 -18.23 -5.58 -7.80
CA THR A 160 -18.28 -6.99 -7.40
C THR A 160 -17.46 -7.83 -8.38
N PRO A 161 -16.96 -9.01 -7.98
CA PRO A 161 -16.06 -9.82 -8.81
C PRO A 161 -16.59 -9.99 -10.26
N PRO A 162 -15.90 -9.49 -11.31
CA PRO A 162 -16.29 -9.67 -12.71
C PRO A 162 -15.86 -11.04 -13.29
N GLN A 163 -15.27 -11.90 -12.46
CA GLN A 163 -14.79 -13.22 -12.83
C GLN A 163 -15.96 -14.17 -13.16
N GLN A 164 -15.62 -15.30 -13.79
CA GLN A 164 -16.58 -16.33 -14.16
C GLN A 164 -17.38 -16.79 -12.95
N LEU A 165 -18.71 -16.69 -13.03
CA LEU A 165 -19.59 -17.00 -11.91
C LEU A 165 -19.83 -18.52 -11.78
N GLY A 166 -20.04 -18.95 -10.54
CA GLY A 166 -20.42 -20.30 -10.13
C GLY A 166 -21.89 -20.61 -10.42
N SER A 167 -22.29 -21.83 -10.06
CA SER A 167 -23.63 -22.38 -10.35
C SER A 167 -24.77 -21.53 -9.80
N SER A 168 -24.58 -20.89 -8.63
CA SER A 168 -25.57 -20.00 -8.02
C SER A 168 -25.76 -18.67 -8.76
N ARG A 169 -24.83 -18.31 -9.65
CA ARG A 169 -24.70 -16.98 -10.27
C ARG A 169 -24.73 -15.81 -9.27
N SER A 170 -24.35 -16.08 -8.01
CA SER A 170 -24.01 -15.03 -7.05
C SER A 170 -22.74 -14.32 -7.52
N ALA A 171 -22.68 -12.99 -7.41
CA ALA A 171 -21.49 -12.21 -7.81
C ALA A 171 -20.24 -12.57 -6.97
N TYR A 172 -20.42 -13.23 -5.83
CA TYR A 172 -19.34 -13.70 -4.96
C TYR A 172 -19.06 -15.20 -5.09
N SER A 173 -19.85 -15.92 -5.89
CA SER A 173 -19.60 -17.32 -6.20
C SER A 173 -18.76 -17.37 -7.48
N ILE A 174 -17.44 -17.48 -7.32
CA ILE A 174 -16.49 -17.47 -8.45
C ILE A 174 -16.17 -18.92 -8.84
N ALA A 175 -16.40 -19.28 -10.11
CA ALA A 175 -16.01 -20.57 -10.69
C ALA A 175 -14.56 -20.56 -11.19
N ASN A 176 -14.07 -19.43 -11.71
CA ASN A 176 -12.71 -19.30 -12.20
C ASN A 176 -12.19 -17.87 -12.03
N GLN A 177 -11.27 -17.67 -11.10
CA GLN A 177 -10.71 -16.35 -10.77
C GLN A 177 -9.81 -15.75 -11.87
N LEU A 178 -9.34 -16.56 -12.82
CA LEU A 178 -8.43 -16.14 -13.90
C LEU A 178 -9.17 -15.81 -15.21
N LYS A 179 -10.51 -15.85 -15.20
CA LYS A 179 -11.36 -15.62 -16.36
C LYS A 179 -12.49 -14.66 -16.00
N LEU A 180 -12.76 -13.69 -16.86
CA LEU A 180 -13.98 -12.90 -16.82
C LEU A 180 -15.20 -13.78 -17.13
N ASP A 181 -16.36 -13.41 -16.59
CA ASP A 181 -17.61 -14.07 -16.97
C ASP A 181 -17.92 -13.82 -18.46
N SER A 182 -18.24 -14.90 -19.18
CA SER A 182 -18.50 -14.84 -20.61
C SER A 182 -19.73 -13.99 -20.96
N SER A 183 -20.63 -13.73 -20.02
CA SER A 183 -21.79 -12.84 -20.24
C SER A 183 -21.40 -11.38 -20.49
N TYR A 184 -20.18 -10.98 -20.12
CA TYR A 184 -19.66 -9.64 -20.34
C TYR A 184 -18.99 -9.46 -21.71
N LEU A 185 -18.53 -10.57 -22.31
CA LEU A 185 -17.69 -10.56 -23.50
C LEU A 185 -18.54 -10.66 -24.77
N PRO A 186 -18.13 -9.99 -25.87
CA PRO A 186 -18.82 -10.14 -27.15
C PRO A 186 -18.67 -11.58 -27.69
N SER A 187 -19.64 -12.01 -28.48
CA SER A 187 -19.66 -13.33 -29.10
C SER A 187 -18.41 -13.55 -29.97
N GLY A 188 -17.65 -14.61 -29.69
CA GLY A 188 -16.43 -14.94 -30.43
C GLY A 188 -15.13 -14.33 -29.87
N TYR A 189 -15.18 -13.62 -28.74
CA TYR A 189 -13.97 -13.11 -28.09
C TYR A 189 -13.08 -14.25 -27.57
N GLN A 190 -11.96 -14.48 -28.26
CA GLN A 190 -10.92 -15.43 -27.88
C GLN A 190 -9.84 -14.67 -27.09
N ARG A 191 -9.50 -15.22 -25.92
CA ARG A 191 -8.58 -14.66 -24.93
C ARG A 191 -7.25 -14.21 -25.56
N LYS A 192 -7.02 -12.90 -25.68
CA LYS A 192 -5.69 -12.30 -25.61
C LYS A 192 -5.72 -11.41 -24.38
N GLU A 193 -4.90 -11.76 -23.40
CA GLU A 193 -4.64 -11.04 -22.14
C GLU A 193 -5.46 -9.76 -21.94
N VAL A 194 -6.48 -9.84 -21.08
CA VAL A 194 -7.17 -8.64 -20.59
C VAL A 194 -6.27 -8.02 -19.53
N GLY A 195 -5.69 -6.86 -19.84
CA GLY A 195 -4.80 -6.09 -18.95
C GLY A 195 -5.04 -4.59 -19.10
N VAL A 196 -4.83 -3.82 -18.04
CA VAL A 196 -5.22 -2.40 -17.96
C VAL A 196 -4.06 -1.51 -17.79
N ILE A 197 -4.14 -0.39 -18.49
CA ILE A 197 -3.19 0.69 -18.33
C ILE A 197 -3.98 1.94 -17.95
N TYR A 198 -3.83 2.37 -16.71
CA TYR A 198 -4.20 3.71 -16.24
C TYR A 198 -3.11 4.72 -16.60
N LYS A 199 -3.46 5.96 -16.97
CA LYS A 199 -2.49 7.05 -17.18
C LYS A 199 -2.76 8.25 -16.25
N ASN A 200 -1.67 8.97 -15.96
CA ASN A 200 -1.30 9.96 -14.93
C ASN A 200 -0.19 10.97 -15.37
N ARG A 201 -0.44 12.25 -15.75
CA ARG A 201 -0.35 13.53 -14.99
C ARG A 201 -0.54 14.78 -15.89
N LYS A 202 -1.04 14.66 -17.12
CA LYS A 202 -1.04 15.72 -18.16
C LYS A 202 -2.29 15.74 -19.06
N GLY A 203 -3.36 15.02 -18.67
CA GLY A 203 -4.60 14.91 -19.45
C GLY A 203 -5.36 13.63 -19.13
N GLU A 204 -5.57 13.33 -17.83
CA GLU A 204 -6.24 12.08 -17.45
C GLU A 204 -7.40 12.25 -16.46
N GLU A 205 -8.43 11.49 -16.80
CA GLU A 205 -9.61 11.12 -16.04
C GLU A 205 -9.27 10.38 -14.72
N LYS A 206 -9.87 10.67 -13.56
CA LYS A 206 -9.58 9.94 -12.30
C LYS A 206 -10.81 9.31 -11.65
N GLN A 207 -11.00 8.02 -11.91
CA GLN A 207 -11.72 7.11 -11.02
C GLN A 207 -10.77 5.99 -10.60
N VAL A 208 -10.57 5.83 -9.29
CA VAL A 208 -9.82 4.69 -8.76
C VAL A 208 -10.76 3.49 -8.81
N MET A 209 -10.32 2.44 -9.49
CA MET A 209 -11.07 1.19 -9.60
C MET A 209 -10.53 0.22 -8.56
N ILE A 210 -11.43 -0.34 -7.74
CA ILE A 210 -11.08 -1.41 -6.80
C ILE A 210 -11.95 -2.62 -7.16
N ASP A 211 -11.29 -3.69 -7.61
CA ASP A 211 -11.89 -5.01 -7.74
C ASP A 211 -11.70 -5.77 -6.42
N SER A 212 -12.72 -6.51 -6.01
CA SER A 212 -12.71 -7.38 -4.83
C SER A 212 -11.97 -8.70 -5.07
N ALA A 213 -11.60 -9.01 -6.31
CA ALA A 213 -10.65 -10.07 -6.65
C ALA A 213 -9.81 -9.62 -7.87
N TYR A 214 -8.48 -9.66 -7.74
CA TYR A 214 -7.50 -9.26 -8.77
C TYR A 214 -7.96 -9.46 -10.24
N LEU A 215 -8.31 -8.36 -10.91
CA LEU A 215 -8.32 -8.27 -12.37
C LEU A 215 -8.14 -6.82 -12.82
N GLU A 216 -7.30 -6.66 -13.83
CA GLU A 216 -7.14 -5.40 -14.56
C GLU A 216 -8.13 -5.41 -15.75
N LEU A 217 -9.13 -4.50 -15.76
CA LEU A 217 -10.21 -4.22 -16.77
C LEU A 217 -9.94 -3.32 -18.04
N ASP A 218 -9.66 -3.91 -19.22
CA ASP A 218 -9.27 -3.41 -20.59
C ASP A 218 -9.36 -1.91 -21.06
N LYS A 219 -8.59 -1.63 -22.14
CA LYS A 219 -8.35 -0.39 -22.93
C LYS A 219 -9.56 0.32 -23.54
N GLU A 220 -10.72 -0.33 -23.66
CA GLU A 220 -11.94 0.31 -24.18
C GLU A 220 -12.66 1.15 -23.14
N LEU A 221 -12.37 0.89 -21.86
CA LEU A 221 -12.77 1.76 -20.77
C LEU A 221 -11.72 2.85 -20.60
N LYS A 222 -11.60 3.73 -21.60
CA LYS A 222 -11.31 5.12 -21.27
C LYS A 222 -12.44 5.49 -20.32
N PHE A 223 -12.21 5.54 -19.02
CA PHE A 223 -13.13 6.22 -18.14
C PHE A 223 -13.10 7.70 -18.52
N LEU A 224 -14.16 8.41 -18.12
CA LEU A 224 -14.06 9.85 -18.04
C LEU A 224 -12.96 10.08 -17.01
#